data_AF-A0A314ZSE8-F1
#
_entry.id   AF-A0A314ZSE8-F1
#
_cell.length_a   1.000
_cell.length_b   1.000
_cell.length_c   1.000
_cell.angle_alpha   90.00
_cell.angle_beta   90.00
_cell.angle_gamma   90.00
#
_symmetry.space_group_name_H-M   'P 1'
#
loop_
_entity.id
_entity.type
_entity.pdbx_description
1 polymer ?
#
loop_
_entity_poly.entity_id
_entity_poly.type
_entity_poly.pdbx_seq_one_letter_code
_entity_poly.pdbx_strand_id
1 'polypeptide(L)' 'MTDEIDYDIIGNEMQLVEIEIDPSESVRAEVGAMMYMAQDIKMQASTGGGLSGILGGDKNF' A
#
# COMPACT_ATOMS: atom_id res chain seq x y z
N MET A 1 7.25 -6.56 -18.00
CA MET A 1 5.93 -6.21 -18.54
C MET A 1 5.01 -6.34 -17.35
N THR A 2 4.41 -5.25 -16.92
CA THR A 2 3.51 -5.23 -15.77
C THR A 2 2.25 -5.98 -16.21
N ASP A 3 1.83 -6.97 -15.44
CA ASP A 3 0.51 -7.59 -15.63
C ASP A 3 -0.58 -6.53 -15.44
N GLU A 4 -1.69 -6.66 -16.14
CA GLU A 4 -2.83 -5.78 -15.91
C GLU A 4 -3.46 -6.16 -14.57
N ILE A 5 -3.48 -5.20 -13.64
CA ILE A 5 -4.12 -5.36 -12.34
C ILE A 5 -5.63 -5.25 -12.56
N ASP A 6 -6.37 -6.27 -12.15
CA ASP A 6 -7.83 -6.25 -12.14
C ASP A 6 -8.35 -5.40 -10.96
N TYR A 7 -9.29 -4.50 -11.25
CA TYR A 7 -9.91 -3.62 -10.27
C TYR A 7 -11.39 -3.38 -10.54
N ASP A 8 -12.15 -3.11 -9.49
CA ASP A 8 -13.54 -2.66 -9.58
C ASP A 8 -13.77 -1.42 -8.70
N ILE A 9 -14.64 -0.51 -9.16
CA ILE A 9 -14.99 0.71 -8.43
C ILE A 9 -16.38 0.53 -7.84
N ILE A 10 -16.44 0.46 -6.52
CA ILE A 10 -17.68 0.20 -5.80
C ILE A 10 -18.19 1.52 -5.20
N GLY A 11 -19.49 1.76 -5.38
CA GLY A 11 -20.19 2.90 -4.82
C GLY A 11 -20.30 4.09 -5.76
N ASN A 12 -21.38 4.87 -5.61
CA ASN A 12 -21.62 6.08 -6.41
C ASN A 12 -21.29 7.35 -5.63
N GLU A 13 -21.57 7.36 -4.32
CA GLU A 13 -21.40 8.53 -3.45
C GLU A 13 -20.14 8.41 -2.58
N MET A 14 -19.89 7.23 -2.02
CA MET A 14 -18.63 6.86 -1.38
C MET A 14 -17.95 5.79 -2.23
N GLN A 15 -16.91 6.20 -2.94
CA GLN A 15 -16.20 5.33 -3.86
C GLN A 15 -15.04 4.65 -3.17
N LEU A 16 -14.88 3.36 -3.44
CA LEU A 16 -13.70 2.59 -3.11
C LEU A 16 -13.27 1.79 -4.34
N VAL A 17 -11.97 1.53 -4.43
CA VAL A 17 -11.41 0.67 -5.46
C VAL A 17 -11.06 -0.66 -4.80
N GLU A 18 -11.69 -1.73 -5.25
CA GLU A 18 -11.31 -3.09 -4.91
C GLU A 18 -10.27 -3.56 -5.95
N ILE A 19 -9.21 -4.20 -5.47
CA ILE A 19 -8.10 -4.66 -6.31
C ILE A 19 -7.94 -6.15 -6.08
N GLU A 20 -7.97 -6.94 -7.16
CA GLU A 20 -7.64 -8.36 -7.12
C GLU A 20 -6.13 -8.54 -7.27
N ILE A 21 -5.56 -9.47 -6.50
CA ILE A 21 -4.11 -9.71 -6.46
C ILE A 21 -3.87 -11.18 -6.76
N ASP A 22 -3.17 -11.43 -7.86
CA ASP A 22 -2.82 -12.79 -8.24
C ASP A 22 -1.70 -13.36 -7.36
N PRO A 23 -1.57 -14.71 -7.32
CA PRO A 23 -0.46 -15.34 -6.62
C PRO A 23 0.90 -14.84 -7.15
N SER A 24 1.70 -14.24 -6.26
CA SER A 24 3.01 -13.60 -6.54
C SER A 24 2.95 -12.12 -6.95
N GLU A 25 1.78 -11.50 -6.95
CA GLU A 25 1.64 -10.06 -7.13
C GLU A 25 1.68 -9.28 -5.82
N SER A 26 1.91 -7.97 -5.93
CA SER A 26 1.90 -7.08 -4.77
C SER A 26 1.45 -5.69 -5.17
N VAL A 27 0.58 -5.10 -4.35
CA VAL A 27 0.08 -3.73 -4.54
C VAL A 27 0.66 -2.83 -3.45
N ARG A 28 1.01 -1.60 -3.83
CA ARG A 28 1.41 -0.54 -2.90
C ARG A 28 0.29 0.47 -2.78
N ALA A 29 -0.11 0.76 -1.55
CA ALA A 29 -1.09 1.78 -1.24
C ALA A 29 -0.51 2.76 -0.21
N GLU A 30 -1.01 3.99 -0.22
CA GLU A 30 -0.66 4.98 0.79
C GLU A 30 -1.20 4.60 2.17
N VAL A 31 -0.54 5.07 3.22
CA VAL A 31 -0.96 4.82 4.60
C VAL A 31 -2.34 5.43 4.81
N GLY A 32 -3.30 4.59 5.22
CA GLY A 32 -4.69 5.01 5.44
C GLY A 32 -5.60 4.93 4.22
N ALA A 33 -5.09 4.56 3.04
CA ALA A 33 -5.93 4.31 1.86
C ALA A 33 -6.59 2.91 1.88
N MET A 34 -6.07 1.98 2.68
CA MET A 34 -6.60 0.63 2.79
C MET A 34 -7.86 0.60 3.65
N MET A 35 -8.98 0.13 3.08
CA MET A 35 -10.27 0.00 3.78
C MET A 35 -10.44 -1.39 4.40
N TYR A 36 -10.18 -2.45 3.62
CA TYR A 36 -10.24 -3.84 4.05
C TYR A 36 -9.27 -4.69 3.23
N MET A 37 -9.10 -5.97 3.62
CA MET A 37 -8.17 -6.91 3.00
C MET A 37 -8.69 -8.33 3.17
N ALA A 38 -8.55 -9.18 2.15
CA ALA A 38 -8.89 -10.60 2.26
C ALA A 38 -7.88 -11.34 3.16
N GLN A 39 -8.34 -12.41 3.81
CA GLN A 39 -7.57 -13.12 4.85
C GLN A 39 -6.22 -13.69 4.34
N ASP A 40 -6.16 -14.05 3.06
CA ASP A 40 -4.99 -14.69 2.47
C ASP A 40 -3.95 -13.68 1.97
N ILE A 41 -4.27 -12.38 1.98
CA ILE A 41 -3.33 -11.33 1.57
C ILE A 41 -2.50 -10.91 2.79
N LYS A 42 -1.18 -10.80 2.60
CA LYS A 42 -0.25 -10.36 3.65
C LYS A 42 0.07 -8.88 3.49
N MET A 43 -0.24 -8.07 4.51
CA MET A 43 0.17 -6.67 4.55
C MET A 43 1.60 -6.54 5.06
N GLN A 44 2.41 -5.78 4.32
CA GLN A 44 3.71 -5.33 4.80
C GLN A 44 3.71 -3.80 4.90
N ALA A 45 3.67 -3.28 6.12
CA ALA A 45 3.89 -1.86 6.35
C ALA A 45 5.40 -1.58 6.33
N SER A 46 5.86 -0.80 5.36
CA SER A 46 7.21 -0.26 5.36
C SER A 46 7.14 1.22 5.72
N THR A 47 7.69 1.60 6.86
CA THR A 47 7.90 3.01 7.25
C THR A 47 9.08 3.61 6.48
N GLY A 48 9.12 3.37 5.17
CA GLY A 48 10.20 3.75 4.27
C GLY A 48 10.04 5.19 3.80
N GLY A 49 10.46 6.15 4.62
CA GLY A 49 10.67 7.53 4.20
C GLY A 49 10.03 8.59 5.10
N GLY A 50 10.55 8.80 6.31
CA GLY A 50 10.09 9.95 7.12
C GLY A 50 10.73 10.16 8.48
N LEU A 51 11.37 9.15 9.08
CA LEU A 51 11.92 9.29 10.45
C LEU A 51 13.45 9.30 10.55
N SER A 52 14.17 8.87 9.51
CA SER A 52 15.65 8.89 9.55
C SER A 52 16.26 10.27 9.29
N GLY A 53 15.48 11.26 8.82
CA GLY A 53 15.96 12.61 8.50
C GLY A 53 15.60 13.70 9.51
N ILE A 54 14.69 13.43 10.45
CA ILE A 54 14.16 14.44 11.38
C ILE A 54 14.59 14.21 12.85
N LEU A 55 15.15 13.03 13.17
CA LEU A 55 15.57 12.66 14.53
C LEU A 55 17.02 12.13 14.63
N GLY A 56 17.81 12.21 13.56
CA GLY A 56 19.20 11.74 13.54
C GLY A 56 20.21 12.89 13.52
N GLY A 57 20.54 13.41 14.70
CA GLY A 57 21.75 14.20 14.89
C GLY A 57 23.01 13.39 14.60
N ASP A 58 24.09 14.12 14.37
CA ASP A 58 25.49 13.67 14.20
C ASP A 58 25.92 13.21 12.79
N LYS A 59 26.55 14.15 12.07
CA LYS A 59 27.49 13.83 10.99
C LYS A 59 28.83 13.49 11.64
N ASN A 60 29.00 12.25 12.10
CA ASN A 60 30.26 11.61 12.55
C ASN A 60 31.53 12.49 12.64
N PHE A 61 31.61 13.46 13.57
CA PHE A 61 32.84 14.08 14.08
C PHE A 61 32.55 15.02 15.26
#